data_AF-A0A960LZ10-F1
#
_entry.id   AF-A0A960LZ10-F1
#
_cell.length_a   1.000
_cell.length_b   1.000
_cell.length_c   1.000
_cell.angle_alpha   90.00
_cell.angle_beta   90.00
_cell.angle_gamma   90.00
#
_symmetry.space_group_name_H-M   'P 1'
#
loop_
_entity.id
_entity.type
_entity.pdbx_description
1 polymer ?
#
loop_
_entity_poly.entity_id
_entity_poly.type
_entity_poly.pdbx_seq_one_letter_code
_entity_poly.pdbx_strand_id
1 'polypeptide(L)'
;MSLTSGALRHLPGIGPEREKRLRASGIRTWDDLLRERPGHLPGLGITDRLHDAVQQSREALNARDLGALTGLLARADHWRLLHDFAAEATYLDIETTGQQQAEITVVVCLHRGELHTFVQGENLDMLLDLLDDTRLLVTFNGASFDLPQIVDYFHIPPLTLPHIDLRW
;
A
#
# COMPACT_ATOMS: atom_id res chain seq x y z
N MET A 1 -17.82 -3.73 -3.46
CA MET A 1 -17.82 -2.43 -2.75
C MET A 1 -16.39 -2.17 -2.32
N SER A 2 -15.82 -1.01 -2.61
CA SER A 2 -14.40 -0.73 -2.29
C SER A 2 -14.14 -0.71 -0.78
N LEU A 3 -13.17 -1.49 -0.32
CA LEU A 3 -12.75 -1.44 1.09
C LEU A 3 -11.82 -0.27 1.38
N THR A 4 -11.17 0.29 0.37
CA THR A 4 -10.29 1.47 0.47
C THR A 4 -11.03 2.68 1.05
N SER A 5 -12.27 2.92 0.60
CA SER A 5 -13.13 3.99 1.13
C SER A 5 -13.41 3.89 2.63
N GLY A 6 -13.12 2.74 3.24
CA GLY A 6 -13.20 2.53 4.67
C GLY A 6 -11.97 2.94 5.46
N ALA A 7 -10.87 3.37 4.84
CA ALA A 7 -9.68 3.83 5.55
C ALA A 7 -9.95 5.20 6.18
N LEU A 8 -10.18 5.27 7.50
CA LEU A 8 -10.50 6.55 8.16
C LEU A 8 -9.30 7.14 8.90
N ARG A 9 -8.25 6.34 9.17
CA ARG A 9 -7.16 6.71 10.10
C ARG A 9 -6.24 7.81 9.58
N HIS A 10 -6.17 7.99 8.27
CA HIS A 10 -5.37 9.06 7.68
C HIS A 10 -6.06 10.43 7.74
N LEU A 11 -7.37 10.44 8.00
CA LEU A 11 -8.12 11.68 8.03
C LEU A 11 -7.79 12.51 9.29
N PRO A 12 -7.70 13.84 9.17
CA PRO A 12 -7.37 14.72 10.29
C PRO A 12 -8.27 14.49 11.51
N GLY A 13 -7.64 14.22 12.65
CA GLY A 13 -8.34 14.05 13.92
C GLY A 13 -8.98 12.67 14.13
N ILE A 14 -8.73 11.68 13.25
CA ILE A 14 -9.22 10.31 13.39
C ILE A 14 -8.07 9.35 13.71
N GLY A 15 -7.79 9.14 14.99
CA GLY A 15 -6.91 8.06 15.47
C GLY A 15 -7.65 6.73 15.68
N PRO A 16 -6.94 5.65 16.08
CA PRO A 16 -7.50 4.30 16.23
C PRO A 16 -8.75 4.23 17.13
N GLU A 17 -8.72 4.86 18.31
CA GLU A 17 -9.86 4.89 19.23
C GLU A 17 -11.06 5.63 18.64
N ARG A 18 -10.81 6.69 17.87
CA ARG A 18 -11.89 7.44 17.24
C ARG A 18 -12.50 6.67 16.09
N GLU A 19 -11.68 6.06 15.23
CA GLU A 19 -12.14 5.17 14.17
C GLU A 19 -13.03 4.06 14.75
N LYS A 20 -12.61 3.41 15.84
CA LYS A 20 -13.40 2.37 16.51
C LYS A 20 -14.78 2.86 16.92
N ARG A 21 -14.86 4.07 17.50
CA ARG A 21 -16.14 4.70 17.87
C ARG A 21 -17.01 5.04 16.66
N LEU A 22 -16.42 5.61 15.59
CA LEU A 22 -17.12 5.89 14.34
C LEU A 22 -17.73 4.62 13.74
N ARG A 23 -16.96 3.53 13.69
CA ARG A 23 -17.45 2.25 13.20
C ARG A 23 -18.58 1.67 14.05
N ALA A 24 -18.48 1.82 15.38
CA ALA A 24 -19.52 1.40 16.31
C ALA A 24 -20.82 2.21 16.15
N SER A 25 -20.73 3.48 15.72
CA SER A 25 -21.88 4.32 15.40
C SER A 25 -22.40 4.15 13.96
N GLY A 26 -21.85 3.21 13.19
CA GLY A 26 -22.29 2.93 11.82
C GLY A 26 -21.52 3.65 10.71
N ILE A 27 -20.58 4.54 11.05
CA ILE A 27 -19.75 5.26 10.08
C ILE A 27 -18.58 4.37 9.68
N ARG A 28 -18.64 3.82 8.47
CA ARG A 28 -17.68 2.81 8.01
C ARG A 28 -16.86 3.26 6.81
N THR A 29 -17.34 4.25 6.08
CA THR A 29 -16.74 4.80 4.87
C THR A 29 -16.59 6.31 4.93
N TRP A 30 -15.79 6.87 4.02
CA TRP A 30 -15.71 8.31 3.76
C TRP A 30 -17.07 8.95 3.50
N ASP A 31 -17.91 8.28 2.73
CA ASP A 31 -19.24 8.80 2.40
C ASP A 31 -20.16 8.83 3.62
N ASP A 32 -20.10 7.81 4.49
CA ASP A 32 -20.85 7.82 5.74
C ASP A 32 -20.41 8.99 6.63
N LEU A 33 -19.11 9.26 6.68
CA LEU A 33 -18.54 10.34 7.46
C LEU A 33 -19.00 11.72 6.97
N LEU A 34 -19.12 11.91 5.65
CA LEU A 34 -19.58 13.17 5.06
C LEU A 34 -21.10 13.37 5.09
N ARG A 35 -21.89 12.28 5.15
CA ARG A 35 -23.35 12.37 5.25
C ARG A 35 -23.83 12.75 6.66
N GLU A 36 -23.00 12.54 7.68
CA GLU A 36 -23.35 12.82 9.06
C GLU A 36 -23.49 14.32 9.35
N ARG A 37 -24.51 14.67 10.14
CA ARG A 37 -24.82 16.07 10.44
C ARG A 37 -23.80 16.63 11.44
N PRO A 38 -23.35 17.90 11.26
CA PRO A 38 -22.51 18.58 12.25
C PRO A 38 -23.12 18.50 13.66
N GLY A 39 -22.33 18.02 14.63
CA GLY A 39 -22.75 17.90 16.05
C GLY A 39 -23.12 16.49 16.53
N HIS A 40 -23.30 15.52 15.63
CA HIS A 40 -23.53 14.11 16.02
C HIS A 40 -22.24 13.33 16.35
N LEU A 41 -21.07 13.94 16.13
CA LEU A 41 -19.76 13.35 16.42
C LEU A 41 -19.05 14.15 17.53
N PRO A 42 -19.20 13.75 18.80
CA PRO A 42 -18.60 14.47 19.93
C PRO A 42 -17.08 14.61 19.75
N GLY A 43 -16.62 15.87 19.66
CA GLY A 43 -15.21 16.20 19.51
C GLY A 43 -14.62 15.96 18.12
N LEU A 44 -15.41 15.64 17.09
CA LEU A 44 -15.01 15.64 15.68
C LEU A 44 -15.90 16.64 14.91
N GLY A 45 -15.35 17.80 14.61
CA GLY A 45 -15.95 18.69 13.62
C GLY A 45 -15.56 18.23 12.22
N ILE A 46 -16.54 18.17 11.31
CA ILE A 46 -16.26 18.12 9.86
C ILE A 46 -15.69 19.51 9.51
N THR A 47 -14.37 19.62 9.55
CA THR A 47 -13.64 20.82 9.16
C THR A 47 -13.36 20.79 7.66
N ASP A 48 -13.08 21.94 7.06
CA ASP A 48 -12.67 22.02 5.64
C ASP A 48 -11.49 21.07 5.36
N ARG A 49 -10.52 20.99 6.28
CA ARG A 49 -9.38 20.05 6.17
C ARG A 49 -9.78 18.59 6.10
N LEU A 50 -10.79 18.17 6.87
CA LEU A 50 -11.27 16.79 6.85
C LEU A 50 -12.01 16.52 5.53
N HIS A 51 -12.85 17.46 5.09
CA HIS A 51 -13.54 17.38 3.83
C HIS A 51 -12.56 17.29 2.65
N ASP A 52 -11.55 18.15 2.61
CA ASP A 52 -10.50 18.16 1.59
C ASP A 52 -9.70 16.85 1.58
N ALA A 53 -9.33 16.33 2.75
CA ALA A 53 -8.64 15.04 2.85
C ALA A 53 -9.49 13.88 2.31
N VAL A 54 -10.79 13.86 2.61
CA VAL A 54 -11.72 12.87 2.03
C VAL A 54 -11.78 13.04 0.51
N GLN A 55 -11.92 14.26 0.02
CA GLN A 55 -12.06 14.53 -1.41
C GLN A 55 -10.79 14.13 -2.19
N GLN A 56 -9.61 14.47 -1.67
CA GLN A 56 -8.33 14.03 -2.22
C GLN A 56 -8.23 12.50 -2.29
N SER A 57 -8.68 11.82 -1.22
CA SER A 57 -8.67 10.35 -1.17
C SER A 57 -9.61 9.72 -2.19
N ARG A 58 -10.79 10.35 -2.42
CA ARG A 58 -11.75 9.92 -3.44
C ARG A 58 -11.21 10.13 -4.84
N GLU A 59 -10.58 11.27 -5.10
CA GLU A 59 -9.95 11.57 -6.38
C GLU A 59 -8.85 10.57 -6.71
N ALA A 60 -7.96 10.28 -5.75
CA ALA A 60 -6.92 9.26 -5.90
C ALA A 60 -7.52 7.86 -6.15
N LEU A 61 -8.57 7.47 -5.42
CA LEU A 61 -9.27 6.20 -5.61
C LEU A 61 -9.94 6.09 -6.99
N ASN A 62 -10.62 7.14 -7.43
CA ASN A 62 -11.29 7.19 -8.74
C ASN A 62 -10.28 7.18 -9.89
N ALA A 63 -9.15 7.87 -9.73
CA ALA A 63 -8.04 7.87 -10.69
C ALA A 63 -7.21 6.58 -10.65
N ARG A 64 -7.44 5.70 -9.67
CA ARG A 64 -6.62 4.50 -9.39
C ARG A 64 -5.13 4.86 -9.20
N ASP A 65 -4.86 6.01 -8.60
CA ASP A 65 -3.52 6.49 -8.30
C ASP A 65 -2.99 5.83 -7.03
N LEU A 66 -2.35 4.67 -7.21
CA LEU A 66 -1.82 3.87 -6.10
C LEU A 66 -0.65 4.56 -5.38
N GLY A 67 0.11 5.41 -6.08
CA GLY A 67 1.18 6.20 -5.47
C GLY A 67 0.61 7.20 -4.47
N ALA A 68 -0.40 7.96 -4.89
CA ALA A 68 -1.13 8.85 -3.99
C ALA A 68 -1.81 8.09 -2.85
N LEU A 69 -2.49 6.97 -3.12
CA LEU A 69 -3.20 6.20 -2.10
C LEU A 69 -2.26 5.62 -1.04
N THR A 70 -1.15 4.99 -1.43
CA THR A 70 -0.16 4.44 -0.48
C THR A 70 0.50 5.53 0.35
N GLY A 71 0.70 6.73 -0.22
CA GLY A 71 1.23 7.90 0.49
C GLY A 71 0.22 8.59 1.42
N LEU A 72 -1.07 8.58 1.08
CA LEU A 72 -2.14 9.19 1.88
C LEU A 72 -2.58 8.29 3.04
N LEU A 73 -2.81 7.00 2.77
CA LEU A 73 -3.40 6.11 3.75
C LEU A 73 -2.40 5.69 4.83
N ALA A 74 -2.90 5.54 6.06
CA ALA A 74 -2.11 4.94 7.13
C ALA A 74 -1.70 3.51 6.74
N ARG A 75 -0.46 3.11 7.06
CA ARG A 75 0.07 1.77 6.74
C ARG A 75 -0.87 0.63 7.19
N ALA A 76 -1.43 0.76 8.39
CA ALA A 76 -2.38 -0.21 8.94
C ALA A 76 -3.72 -0.34 8.16
N ASP A 77 -3.98 0.56 7.20
CA ASP A 77 -5.12 0.51 6.29
C ASP A 77 -4.72 0.05 4.86
N HIS A 78 -3.43 -0.20 4.58
CA HIS A 78 -2.95 -0.62 3.25
C HIS A 78 -3.53 -1.97 2.82
N TRP A 79 -3.88 -2.87 3.74
CA TRP A 79 -4.58 -4.12 3.42
C TRP A 79 -5.92 -3.88 2.68
N ARG A 80 -6.53 -2.71 2.84
CA ARG A 80 -7.75 -2.32 2.12
C ARG A 80 -7.47 -2.03 0.65
N LEU A 81 -6.32 -1.42 0.36
CA LEU A 81 -5.83 -1.26 -1.01
C LEU A 81 -5.59 -2.62 -1.63
N LEU A 82 -4.94 -3.52 -0.89
CA LEU A 82 -4.71 -4.89 -1.38
C LEU A 82 -6.02 -5.59 -1.77
N HIS A 83 -7.09 -5.44 -0.98
CA HIS A 83 -8.39 -5.99 -1.34
C HIS A 83 -8.92 -5.45 -2.68
N ASP A 84 -8.81 -4.14 -2.92
CA ASP A 84 -9.38 -3.50 -4.11
C ASP A 84 -8.49 -3.65 -5.36
N PHE A 85 -7.17 -3.86 -5.18
CA PHE A 85 -6.17 -3.83 -6.25
C PHE A 85 -5.31 -5.11 -6.35
N ALA A 86 -5.70 -6.21 -5.68
CA ALA A 86 -4.95 -7.48 -5.74
C ALA A 86 -4.68 -8.00 -7.16
N ALA A 87 -5.62 -7.77 -8.10
CA ALA A 87 -5.46 -8.20 -9.48
C ALA A 87 -4.35 -7.44 -10.25
N GLU A 88 -3.95 -6.26 -9.78
CA GLU A 88 -2.87 -5.45 -10.35
C GLU A 88 -1.54 -5.60 -9.59
N ALA A 89 -1.52 -6.41 -8.53
CA ALA A 89 -0.37 -6.54 -7.65
C ALA A 89 0.70 -7.47 -8.22
N THR A 90 1.94 -7.13 -7.87
CA THR A 90 3.11 -8.00 -7.93
C THR A 90 3.49 -8.33 -6.50
N TYR A 91 3.36 -9.60 -6.12
CA TYR A 91 3.89 -10.09 -4.85
C TYR A 91 5.33 -10.52 -5.08
N LEU A 92 6.28 -10.02 -4.29
CA LEU A 92 7.70 -10.26 -4.46
C LEU A 92 8.30 -10.81 -3.16
N ASP A 93 9.20 -11.78 -3.32
CA ASP A 93 10.03 -12.35 -2.27
C ASP A 93 11.41 -12.71 -2.84
N ILE A 94 12.48 -12.55 -2.06
CA ILE A 94 13.84 -12.85 -2.49
C ILE A 94 14.50 -13.92 -1.60
N GLU A 95 15.39 -14.69 -2.22
CA GLU A 95 16.34 -15.55 -1.52
C GLU A 95 17.76 -15.00 -1.70
N THR A 96 18.56 -15.13 -0.64
CA THR A 96 19.94 -14.64 -0.64
C THR A 96 20.90 -15.69 -0.10
N THR A 97 22.21 -15.46 -0.27
CA THR A 97 23.26 -16.34 0.27
C THR A 97 23.30 -16.41 1.80
N GLY A 98 22.58 -15.54 2.52
CA GLY A 98 22.50 -15.54 3.99
C GLY A 98 23.78 -15.08 4.71
N GLN A 99 24.69 -14.40 4.01
CA GLN A 99 25.95 -13.89 4.54
C GLN A 99 25.86 -12.41 4.93
N GLN A 100 26.89 -11.85 5.59
CA GLN A 100 26.93 -10.41 5.92
C GLN A 100 26.89 -9.51 4.68
N GLN A 101 27.47 -9.97 3.57
CA GLN A 101 27.31 -9.39 2.25
C GLN A 101 26.48 -10.39 1.43
N ALA A 102 25.17 -10.37 1.65
CA ALA A 102 24.26 -11.30 1.03
C ALA A 102 24.05 -10.93 -0.45
N GLU A 103 24.29 -11.88 -1.35
CA GLU A 103 23.94 -11.75 -2.77
C GLU A 103 22.55 -12.37 -3.00
N ILE A 104 21.78 -11.76 -3.90
CA ILE A 104 20.51 -12.32 -4.34
C ILE A 104 20.78 -13.57 -5.18
N THR A 105 20.15 -14.68 -4.83
CA THR A 105 20.24 -15.95 -5.57
C THR A 105 19.01 -16.19 -6.43
N VAL A 106 17.82 -15.92 -5.88
CA VAL A 106 16.54 -16.10 -6.57
C VAL A 106 15.58 -14.99 -6.17
N VAL A 107 14.76 -14.53 -7.10
CA VAL A 107 13.58 -13.70 -6.82
C VAL A 107 12.37 -14.40 -7.40
N VAL A 108 11.31 -14.49 -6.59
CA VAL A 108 10.01 -15.03 -7.02
C VAL A 108 9.01 -13.89 -7.03
N CYS A 109 8.27 -13.78 -8.12
CA CYS A 109 7.18 -12.83 -8.25
C CYS A 109 5.88 -13.53 -8.64
N LEU A 110 4.79 -13.25 -7.93
CA LEU A 110 3.44 -13.52 -8.43
C LEU A 110 2.91 -12.21 -9.02
N HIS A 111 2.98 -12.07 -10.34
CA HIS A 111 2.58 -10.87 -11.07
C HIS A 111 1.25 -11.12 -11.78
N ARG A 112 0.18 -10.41 -11.38
CA ARG A 112 -1.15 -10.50 -12.02
C ARG A 112 -1.67 -11.96 -12.13
N GLY A 113 -1.31 -12.81 -11.17
CA GLY A 113 -1.71 -14.23 -11.11
C GLY A 113 -0.76 -15.21 -11.80
N GLU A 114 0.30 -14.74 -12.44
CA GLU A 114 1.33 -15.56 -13.07
C GLU A 114 2.59 -15.61 -12.21
N LEU A 115 3.20 -16.81 -12.10
CA LEU A 115 4.42 -17.01 -11.35
C LEU A 115 5.63 -16.75 -12.25
N HIS A 116 6.50 -15.86 -11.81
CA HIS A 116 7.79 -15.55 -12.43
C HIS A 116 8.91 -15.90 -11.46
N THR A 117 9.99 -16.47 -11.99
CA THR A 117 11.18 -16.83 -11.22
C THR A 117 12.41 -16.31 -11.93
N PHE A 118 13.24 -15.62 -11.17
CA PHE A 118 14.44 -14.95 -11.63
C PHE A 118 15.63 -15.51 -10.86
N VAL A 119 16.58 -16.13 -11.55
CA VAL A 119 17.73 -16.83 -10.94
C VAL A 119 19.02 -16.11 -11.32
N GLN A 120 19.88 -15.90 -10.31
CA GLN A 120 21.18 -15.27 -10.49
C GLN A 120 22.03 -16.05 -11.51
N GLY A 121 22.57 -15.33 -12.50
CA GLY A 121 23.36 -15.92 -13.58
C GLY A 121 22.54 -16.55 -14.71
N GLU A 122 21.21 -16.56 -14.61
CA GLU A 122 20.32 -17.06 -15.68
C GLU A 122 19.50 -15.93 -16.30
N ASN A 123 18.66 -15.26 -15.50
CA ASN A 123 17.69 -14.26 -15.99
C ASN A 123 17.36 -13.18 -14.95
N LEU A 124 18.15 -13.03 -13.89
CA LEU A 124 17.86 -12.10 -12.79
C LEU A 124 17.77 -10.63 -13.23
N ASP A 125 18.49 -10.25 -14.28
CA ASP A 125 18.42 -8.94 -14.92
C ASP A 125 17.02 -8.61 -15.47
N MET A 126 16.24 -9.61 -15.90
CA MET A 126 14.87 -9.43 -16.38
C MET A 126 13.88 -9.01 -15.27
N LEU A 127 14.28 -9.06 -13.98
CA LEU A 127 13.44 -8.59 -12.88
C LEU A 127 13.09 -7.10 -13.03
N LEU A 128 14.02 -6.28 -13.53
CA LEU A 128 13.81 -4.84 -13.66
C LEU A 128 12.66 -4.52 -14.62
N ASP A 129 12.53 -5.28 -15.72
CA ASP A 129 11.42 -5.14 -16.66
C ASP A 129 10.06 -5.45 -15.99
N LEU A 130 10.02 -6.45 -15.11
CA LEU A 130 8.81 -6.80 -14.36
C LEU A 130 8.48 -5.76 -13.28
N LEU A 131 9.49 -5.18 -12.63
CA LEU A 131 9.31 -4.07 -11.68
C LEU A 131 8.79 -2.82 -12.39
N ASP A 132 9.23 -2.56 -13.62
CA ASP A 132 8.74 -1.42 -14.42
C ASP A 132 7.26 -1.56 -14.84
N ASP A 133 6.75 -2.79 -15.09
CA ASP A 133 5.31 -3.04 -15.32
C ASP A 133 4.49 -3.21 -14.02
N THR A 134 5.15 -3.16 -12.85
CA THR A 134 4.48 -3.33 -11.56
C THR A 134 3.71 -2.07 -11.17
N ARG A 135 2.39 -2.23 -10.98
CA ARG A 135 1.52 -1.13 -10.53
C ARG A 135 1.40 -1.03 -9.01
N LEU A 136 1.49 -2.17 -8.33
CA LEU A 136 1.45 -2.28 -6.88
C LEU A 136 2.42 -3.38 -6.45
N LEU A 137 3.49 -3.02 -5.77
CA LEU A 137 4.40 -3.99 -5.18
C LEU A 137 3.88 -4.42 -3.81
N VAL A 138 3.90 -5.72 -3.54
CA VAL A 138 3.50 -6.29 -2.25
C VAL A 138 4.61 -7.21 -1.76
N THR A 139 5.04 -7.02 -0.52
CA THR A 139 6.05 -7.89 0.11
C THR A 139 5.67 -8.18 1.56
N PHE A 140 6.36 -9.12 2.20
CA PHE A 140 6.29 -9.31 3.65
C PHE A 140 7.65 -8.93 4.27
N ASN A 141 7.71 -7.85 5.04
CA ASN A 141 8.93 -7.28 5.58
C ASN A 141 9.95 -6.79 4.51
N GLY A 142 9.54 -6.69 3.25
CA GLY A 142 10.46 -6.34 2.17
C GLY A 142 10.92 -4.89 2.16
N ALA A 143 10.20 -3.97 2.82
CA ALA A 143 10.71 -2.60 2.98
C ALA A 143 12.01 -2.57 3.80
N SER A 144 12.21 -3.56 4.69
CA SER A 144 13.38 -3.63 5.56
C SER A 144 14.50 -4.52 5.01
N PHE A 145 14.20 -5.37 4.03
CA PHE A 145 15.13 -6.38 3.56
C PHE A 145 15.14 -6.49 2.02
N ASP A 146 14.06 -7.00 1.41
CA ASP A 146 13.99 -7.30 -0.02
C ASP A 146 14.33 -6.11 -0.91
N LEU A 147 13.68 -4.95 -0.70
CA LEU A 147 13.87 -3.78 -1.55
C LEU A 147 15.27 -3.18 -1.41
N PRO A 148 15.84 -3.01 -0.20
CA PRO A 148 17.25 -2.67 -0.03
C PRO A 148 18.20 -3.61 -0.78
N GLN A 149 18.00 -4.92 -0.66
CA GLN A 149 18.85 -5.91 -1.34
C GLN A 149 18.77 -5.80 -2.86
N ILE A 150 17.58 -5.56 -3.43
CA ILE A 150 17.39 -5.34 -4.88
C ILE A 150 18.11 -4.07 -5.32
N VAL A 151 17.91 -2.97 -4.59
CA VAL A 151 18.54 -1.66 -4.87
C VAL A 151 20.07 -1.79 -4.89
N ASP A 152 20.62 -2.46 -3.87
CA ASP A 152 22.06 -2.67 -3.74
C ASP A 152 22.60 -3.61 -4.82
N TYR A 153 21.91 -4.72 -5.11
CA TYR A 153 22.32 -5.71 -6.12
C TYR A 153 22.42 -5.09 -7.52
N PHE A 154 21.38 -4.36 -7.95
CA PHE A 154 21.34 -3.74 -9.28
C PHE A 154 22.03 -2.37 -9.35
N HIS A 155 22.51 -1.84 -8.21
CA HIS A 155 23.11 -0.50 -8.12
C HIS A 155 22.19 0.60 -8.67
N ILE A 156 20.89 0.51 -8.37
CA ILE A 156 19.85 1.44 -8.83
C ILE A 156 19.44 2.42 -7.74
N PRO A 157 18.72 3.51 -8.07
CA PRO A 157 18.09 4.34 -7.05
C PRO A 157 17.00 3.58 -6.26
N PRO A 158 16.61 4.07 -5.07
CA PRO A 158 15.48 3.52 -4.34
C PRO A 158 14.22 3.42 -5.19
N LEU A 159 13.55 2.28 -5.14
CA LEU A 159 12.30 2.05 -5.85
C LEU A 159 11.22 3.02 -5.36
N THR A 160 10.53 3.68 -6.30
CA THR A 160 9.46 4.66 -6.03
C THR A 160 8.06 4.10 -6.34
N LEU A 161 7.97 2.79 -6.55
CA LEU A 161 6.74 2.07 -6.84
C LEU A 161 5.77 2.16 -5.65
N PRO A 162 4.44 2.24 -5.89
CA PRO A 162 3.46 2.05 -4.83
C PRO A 162 3.69 0.70 -4.15
N HIS A 163 3.90 0.72 -2.83
CA HIS A 163 4.34 -0.45 -2.08
C HIS A 163 3.47 -0.69 -0.85
N ILE A 164 3.05 -1.94 -0.67
CA ILE A 164 2.40 -2.46 0.54
C ILE A 164 3.34 -3.49 1.16
N ASP A 165 3.81 -3.20 2.37
CA ASP A 165 4.53 -4.17 3.19
C ASP A 165 3.56 -4.77 4.22
N LEU A 166 3.32 -6.07 4.12
CA LEU A 166 2.38 -6.82 4.96
C LEU A 166 2.83 -6.99 6.42
N ARG A 167 4.02 -6.50 6.80
CA ARG A 167 4.47 -6.47 8.19
C ARG A 167 3.70 -5.45 9.05
N TRP A 168 3.11 -4.41 8.45
CA TRP A 168 2.59 -3.23 9.17
C TRP A 168 1.08 -3.02 9.11
#